data_AF-A0A5F1RZS9-F1
#
_entry.id   AF-A0A5F1RZS9-F1
#
_cell.length_a   1.000
_cell.length_b   1.000
_cell.length_c   1.000
_cell.angle_alpha   90.00
_cell.angle_beta   90.00
_cell.angle_gamma   90.00
#
_symmetry.space_group_name_H-M   'P 1'
#
loop_
_entity.id
_entity.type
_entity.pdbx_description
1 polymer ?
#
loop_
_entity_poly.entity_id
_entity_poly.type
_entity_poly.pdbx_seq_one_letter_code
_entity_poly.pdbx_strand_id
1 'polypeptide(L)' 'MSDDTRTATYPFPPTYFEHYCEHAGCGLWGLLGYEPVKGQNSYWCWEHFPDEEWKADRRKYREAVDAH' A
#
# COMPACT_ATOMS: atom_id res chain seq x y z
N MET A 1 -13.76 -18.10 -14.93
CA MET A 1 -13.72 -17.49 -16.27
C MET A 1 -13.40 -16.01 -16.05
N SER A 2 -12.14 -15.61 -16.26
CA SER A 2 -11.76 -14.19 -16.27
C SER A 2 -11.98 -13.66 -17.68
N ASP A 3 -12.67 -12.53 -17.80
CA ASP A 3 -13.03 -11.90 -19.07
C ASP A 3 -11.79 -11.19 -19.66
N ASP A 4 -10.87 -11.94 -20.30
CA ASP A 4 -9.62 -11.44 -20.91
C ASP A 4 -9.83 -10.56 -22.16
N THR A 5 -11.07 -10.25 -22.54
CA THR A 5 -11.42 -9.51 -23.76
C THR A 5 -11.79 -8.03 -23.55
N ARG A 6 -11.88 -7.53 -22.31
CA ARG A 6 -12.09 -6.10 -22.04
C ARG A 6 -10.77 -5.36 -21.91
N THR A 7 -10.13 -5.05 -23.03
CA THR A 7 -9.14 -3.96 -23.03
C THR A 7 -9.91 -2.66 -22.78
N ALA A 8 -9.67 -2.02 -21.62
CA ALA A 8 -10.28 -0.74 -21.33
C ALA A 8 -9.77 0.30 -22.34
N THR A 9 -10.61 0.66 -23.31
CA THR A 9 -10.37 1.74 -24.28
C THR A 9 -10.55 3.10 -23.60
N TYR A 10 -9.84 3.34 -22.51
CA TYR A 10 -9.92 4.61 -21.79
C TYR A 10 -9.09 5.65 -22.55
N PRO A 11 -9.61 6.88 -22.78
CA PRO A 11 -8.91 7.91 -23.55
C PRO A 11 -7.67 8.47 -22.83
N PHE A 12 -7.40 8.04 -21.59
CA PHE A 12 -6.24 8.44 -20.82
C PHE A 12 -5.25 7.29 -20.74
N PRO A 13 -3.96 7.52 -21.04
CA PRO A 13 -2.93 6.52 -20.80
C PRO A 13 -2.94 6.15 -19.31
N PRO A 14 -2.73 4.87 -18.95
CA PRO A 14 -2.60 4.48 -17.56
C PRO A 14 -1.39 5.21 -16.97
N THR A 15 -1.66 6.23 -16.15
CA THR A 15 -0.62 6.91 -15.39
C THR A 15 -0.26 6.02 -14.22
N TYR A 16 0.85 5.29 -14.34
CA TYR A 16 1.44 4.58 -13.22
C TYR A 16 2.09 5.62 -12.30
N PHE A 17 1.63 5.69 -11.06
CA PHE A 17 2.28 6.50 -10.04
C PHE A 17 3.23 5.59 -9.27
N GLU A 18 4.53 5.89 -9.32
CA GLU A 18 5.51 5.17 -8.50
C GLU A 18 5.33 5.59 -7.03
N HIS A 19 5.00 4.64 -6.18
CA HIS A 19 4.71 4.86 -4.77
C HIS A 19 5.89 4.42 -3.91
N TYR A 20 6.82 5.34 -3.65
CA TYR A 20 7.92 5.12 -2.71
C TYR A 20 7.53 5.51 -1.28
N CYS A 21 8.29 5.02 -0.32
CA CYS A 21 8.17 5.43 1.07
C CYS A 21 8.43 6.94 1.21
N GLU A 22 7.56 7.64 1.93
CA GLU A 22 7.65 9.09 2.17
C GLU A 22 8.76 9.48 3.17
N HIS A 23 9.30 8.52 3.89
CA HIS A 23 10.40 8.75 4.83
C HIS A 23 11.66 9.23 4.11
N ALA A 24 12.22 10.36 4.55
CA ALA A 24 13.43 10.93 3.97
C ALA A 24 14.59 9.91 3.98
N GLY A 25 15.11 9.60 2.79
CA GLY A 25 16.20 8.63 2.63
C GLY A 25 15.77 7.17 2.54
N CYS A 26 14.46 6.86 2.57
CA CYS A 26 13.97 5.51 2.34
C CYS A 26 13.63 5.31 0.85
N GLY A 27 14.39 4.48 0.15
CA GLY A 27 14.14 4.11 -1.25
C GLY A 27 13.26 2.87 -1.43
N LEU A 28 12.59 2.42 -0.37
CA LEU A 28 11.74 1.23 -0.41
C LEU A 28 10.37 1.58 -1.00
N TRP A 29 9.75 0.60 -1.65
CA TRP A 29 8.39 0.72 -2.15
C TRP A 29 7.39 0.87 -0.99
N GLY A 30 6.54 1.89 -1.08
CA GLY A 30 5.47 2.15 -0.13
C GLY A 30 4.26 1.28 -0.45
N LEU A 31 4.25 0.05 0.09
CA LEU A 31 3.13 -0.89 -0.08
C LEU A 31 1.88 -0.48 0.71
N LEU A 32 2.01 0.45 1.64
CA LEU A 32 0.96 0.86 2.56
C LEU A 32 0.51 2.27 2.21
N GLY A 33 -0.66 2.36 1.58
CA GLY A 33 -1.37 3.63 1.46
C GLY A 33 -1.91 4.03 2.83
N TYR A 34 -1.43 5.16 3.35
CA TYR A 34 -1.91 5.78 4.57
C TYR A 34 -2.48 7.15 4.23
N GLU A 35 -3.68 7.43 4.70
CA GLU A 35 -4.35 8.71 4.46
C GLU A 35 -4.62 9.36 5.82
N PRO A 36 -3.63 10.08 6.40
CA PRO A 36 -3.82 10.75 7.69
C PRO A 36 -4.82 11.92 7.57
N VAL A 37 -4.87 12.53 6.39
CA VAL A 37 -5.78 13.62 6.04
C VAL A 37 -6.45 13.28 4.73
N LYS A 38 -7.77 13.49 4.66
CA LYS A 38 -8.55 13.24 3.45
C LYS A 38 -7.95 13.98 2.25
N GLY A 39 -7.52 13.24 1.23
CA GLY A 39 -6.88 13.72 0.01
C GLY A 39 -5.34 13.66 0.03
N GLN A 40 -4.71 13.26 1.14
CA GLN A 40 -3.25 13.05 1.21
C GLN A 40 -2.93 11.56 1.15
N ASN A 41 -2.62 11.08 -0.05
CA ASN A 41 -2.18 9.71 -0.25
C ASN A 41 -0.69 9.60 0.11
N SER A 42 -0.41 9.25 1.35
CA SER A 42 0.94 9.03 1.87
C SER A 42 1.30 7.56 1.69
N TYR A 43 2.49 7.24 1.19
CA TYR A 43 2.91 5.85 0.98
C TYR A 43 4.08 5.54 1.88
N TRP A 44 3.99 4.44 2.63
CA TRP A 44 4.98 4.08 3.64
C TRP A 44 5.41 2.63 3.48
N CYS A 45 6.68 2.37 3.77
CA CYS A 45 7.18 1.01 3.94
C CYS A 45 6.75 0.45 5.30
N TRP A 46 6.91 -0.86 5.50
CA TRP A 46 6.54 -1.53 6.75
C TRP A 46 7.26 -0.95 7.98
N GLU A 47 8.53 -0.57 7.82
CA GLU A 47 9.36 -0.07 8.91
C GLU A 47 8.95 1.35 9.33
N HIS A 48 8.70 2.24 8.37
CA HIS A 48 8.41 3.66 8.61
C HIS A 48 6.92 3.99 8.73
N PHE A 49 6.03 2.99 8.72
CA PHE A 49 4.60 3.26 8.86
C PHE A 49 4.33 3.98 10.21
N PRO A 50 3.59 5.10 10.22
CA PRO A 50 3.48 5.96 11.40
C PRO A 50 2.56 5.39 12.50
N ASP A 51 1.69 4.44 12.16
CA ASP A 51 0.66 3.93 13.07
C ASP A 51 1.09 2.57 13.67
N GLU A 52 1.54 2.63 14.93
CA GLU A 52 2.03 1.46 15.67
C GLU A 52 0.91 0.49 16.10
N GLU A 53 -0.31 1.01 16.34
CA GLU A 53 -1.45 0.16 16.69
C GLU A 53 -1.84 -0.73 15.50
N TRP A 54 -1.88 -0.14 14.32
CA TRP A 54 -2.11 -0.87 13.08
C TRP A 54 -1.04 -1.95 12.82
N LYS A 55 0.25 -1.66 13.11
CA LYS A 55 1.33 -2.66 13.01
C LYS A 55 1.11 -3.81 13.99
N ALA A 56 0.73 -3.49 15.23
CA ALA A 56 0.49 -4.48 16.27
C ALA A 56 -0.66 -5.43 15.90
N ASP A 57 -1.77 -4.91 15.38
CA ASP A 57 -2.90 -5.73 14.95
C ASP A 57 -2.52 -6.66 13.79
N ARG A 58 -1.81 -6.17 12.78
CA ARG A 58 -1.31 -7.05 11.71
C ARG A 58 -0.33 -8.11 12.21
N ARG A 59 0.47 -7.82 13.25
CA ARG A 59 1.34 -8.83 13.87
C ARG A 59 0.51 -9.94 14.53
N LYS A 60 -0.54 -9.58 15.29
CA LYS A 60 -1.46 -10.57 15.90
C LYS A 60 -2.11 -11.46 14.84
N TYR A 61 -2.58 -10.87 13.73
CA TYR A 61 -3.16 -11.65 12.63
C TYR A 61 -2.16 -12.65 12.05
N ARG A 62 -0.90 -12.25 11.88
CA ARG A 62 0.14 -13.15 11.36
C ARG A 62 0.46 -14.27 12.34
N GLU A 63 0.58 -13.98 13.63
CA GLU A 63 0.76 -14.99 14.67
C GLU A 63 -0.41 -15.99 14.70
N ALA A 64 -1.65 -15.52 14.51
CA ALA A 64 -2.82 -16.38 14.44
C ALA A 64 -2.84 -17.28 13.19
N VAL A 65 -2.33 -16.80 12.05
CA VAL A 65 -2.17 -17.60 10.83
C VAL A 65 -1.08 -18.66 11.01
N ASP A 66 0.05 -18.30 11.60
CA ASP A 66 1.18 -19.23 11.83
C ASP A 66 0.85 -20.30 12.89
N ALA A 67 -0.18 -20.08 13.71
CA ALA A 67 -0.66 -21.02 14.72
C ALA A 67 -1.67 -22.06 14.18
N HIS A 68 -2.08 -21.96 12.91
CA HIS A 68 -3.03 -22.86 12.24
C HIS A 68 -2.35 -23.88 11.33
#